data_AF-A0ABD4KVY8-F1
#
_entry.id   AF-A0ABD4KVY8-F1
#
_cell.length_a   1.000
_cell.length_b   1.000
_cell.length_c   1.000
_cell.angle_alpha   90.00
_cell.angle_beta   90.00
_cell.angle_gamma   90.00
#
_symmetry.space_group_name_H-M   'P 1'
#
loop_
_entity.id
_entity.type
_entity.pdbx_description
1 polymer ?
#
loop_
_entity_poly.entity_id
_entity_poly.type
_entity_poly.pdbx_seq_one_letter_code
_entity_poly.pdbx_strand_id
1 'polypeptide(L)'
;RCALEHDDAGQSRIDKINDIIFDCKYGFHDISKTELDLHNNLPRFNMPLELGLFLGCKRFASGRSKEKICIIFDKEKFRYQQFISDISGQDIKSHNGKPEDLIKGLRNVFNTNSDSALPGAKTIFDEYEK
;
A
#
# COMPACT_ATOMS: atom_id res chain seq x y z
N ARG A 1 0.20 7.33 9.04
CA ARG A 1 0.80 6.63 10.19
C ARG A 1 1.80 5.64 9.65
N CYS A 2 3.00 5.63 10.20
CA CYS A 2 4.08 4.70 9.86
C CYS A 2 4.50 3.94 11.11
N ALA A 3 4.81 2.64 10.97
CA ALA A 3 5.25 1.81 12.11
C ALA A 3 6.57 2.28 12.75
N LEU A 4 7.30 3.18 12.10
CA LEU A 4 8.53 3.81 12.59
C LEU A 4 8.28 5.07 13.45
N GLU A 5 7.05 5.60 13.50
CA GLU A 5 6.72 6.85 14.22
C GLU A 5 6.65 6.67 15.74
N HIS A 6 6.65 5.44 16.26
CA HIS A 6 6.56 5.14 17.69
C HIS A 6 7.60 4.08 18.09
N ASP A 7 8.66 4.49 18.79
CA ASP A 7 9.71 3.60 19.28
C ASP A 7 9.43 3.19 20.74
N ASP A 8 8.34 2.43 20.93
CA ASP A 8 8.08 1.73 22.19
C ASP A 8 8.75 0.35 22.18
N ALA A 9 9.66 0.11 23.12
CA ALA A 9 10.40 -1.14 23.30
C ALA A 9 9.53 -2.29 23.84
N GLY A 10 8.31 -2.01 24.32
CA GLY A 10 7.35 -3.00 24.80
C GLY A 10 6.44 -3.60 23.72
N GLN A 11 6.40 -3.01 22.52
CA GLN A 11 5.51 -3.43 21.44
C GLN A 11 6.28 -3.86 20.20
N SER A 12 6.00 -5.05 19.68
CA SER A 12 6.64 -5.54 18.47
C SER A 12 6.24 -4.70 17.25
N ARG A 13 7.11 -4.66 16.22
CA ARG A 13 6.80 -3.95 14.96
C ARG A 13 5.51 -4.48 14.31
N ILE A 14 5.23 -5.77 14.43
CA ILE A 14 4.05 -6.39 13.84
C ILE A 14 2.77 -5.94 14.56
N ASP A 15 2.80 -5.75 15.87
CA ASP A 15 1.65 -5.23 16.63
C ASP A 15 1.35 -3.78 16.24
N LYS A 16 2.38 -2.93 16.10
CA LYS A 16 2.21 -1.55 15.61
C LYS A 16 1.58 -1.51 14.22
N ILE A 17 2.00 -2.42 13.33
CA ILE A 17 1.39 -2.57 11.99
C ILE A 17 -0.08 -2.96 12.12
N ASN A 18 -0.41 -3.95 12.96
CA ASN A 18 -1.78 -4.38 13.18
C ASN A 18 -2.67 -3.25 13.72
N ASP A 19 -2.17 -2.43 14.65
CA ASP A 19 -2.90 -1.27 15.18
C ASP A 19 -3.17 -0.23 14.08
N ILE A 20 -2.16 0.09 13.26
CA ILE A 20 -2.32 1.01 12.13
C ILE A 20 -3.34 0.44 11.13
N ILE A 21 -3.24 -0.85 10.80
CA ILE A 21 -4.18 -1.54 9.93
C ILE A 21 -5.58 -1.46 10.51
N PHE A 22 -5.76 -1.72 11.81
CA PHE A 22 -7.06 -1.68 12.47
C PHE A 22 -7.70 -0.28 12.41
N ASP A 23 -6.93 0.77 12.67
CA ASP A 23 -7.44 2.15 12.75
C ASP A 23 -7.69 2.81 11.39
N CYS A 24 -6.97 2.43 10.34
CA CYS A 24 -7.06 3.11 9.04
C CYS A 24 -8.29 2.68 8.21
N LYS A 25 -8.80 3.59 7.37
CA LYS A 25 -9.81 3.28 6.35
C LYS A 25 -9.19 2.79 5.03
N TYR A 26 -8.03 3.34 4.66
CA TYR A 26 -7.36 3.09 3.39
C TYR A 26 -6.04 2.36 3.63
N GLY A 27 -5.79 1.30 2.86
CA GLY A 27 -4.50 0.62 2.77
C GLY A 27 -3.93 0.76 1.36
N PHE A 28 -2.79 1.43 1.23
CA PHE A 28 -2.06 1.56 -0.02
C PHE A 28 -0.79 0.72 0.08
N HIS A 29 -0.73 -0.35 -0.71
CA HIS A 29 0.38 -1.31 -0.66
C HIS A 29 1.11 -1.32 -1.99
N ASP A 30 2.33 -0.81 -2.01
CA ASP A 30 3.23 -0.96 -3.15
C ASP A 30 4.09 -2.23 -2.99
N ILE A 31 3.82 -3.25 -3.82
CA ILE A 31 4.53 -4.54 -3.81
C ILE A 31 5.70 -4.58 -4.81
N SER A 32 6.16 -3.43 -5.29
CA SER A 32 7.27 -3.33 -6.25
C SER A 32 8.58 -3.87 -5.72
N LYS A 33 8.83 -3.74 -4.41
CA LYS A 33 10.15 -4.03 -3.82
C LYS A 33 10.33 -5.50 -3.45
N THR A 34 10.32 -6.37 -4.45
CA THR A 34 10.54 -7.82 -4.33
C THR A 34 11.80 -8.30 -5.03
N GLU A 35 12.65 -7.37 -5.45
CA GLU A 35 13.97 -7.62 -6.04
C GLU A 35 14.99 -8.02 -4.96
N LEU A 36 16.04 -8.73 -5.34
CA LEU A 36 17.13 -9.09 -4.44
C LEU A 36 17.90 -7.85 -4.02
N ASP A 37 18.15 -7.70 -2.72
CA ASP A 37 19.02 -6.62 -2.23
C ASP A 37 20.51 -6.96 -2.36
N LEU A 38 21.36 -5.95 -2.54
CA LEU A 38 22.81 -6.13 -2.77
C LEU A 38 23.57 -6.70 -1.56
N HIS A 39 23.01 -6.63 -0.36
CA HIS A 39 23.71 -7.00 0.88
C HIS A 39 23.44 -8.45 1.27
N ASN A 40 22.17 -8.86 1.23
CA ASN A 40 21.69 -10.16 1.67
C ASN A 40 21.38 -11.09 0.50
N ASN A 41 21.26 -10.55 -0.73
CA ASN A 41 20.82 -11.27 -1.91
C ASN A 41 19.48 -12.00 -1.71
N LEU A 42 18.58 -11.36 -0.97
CA LEU A 42 17.25 -11.85 -0.64
C LEU A 42 16.20 -10.77 -0.94
N PRO A 43 14.97 -11.16 -1.34
CA PRO A 43 13.88 -10.22 -1.51
C PRO A 43 13.31 -9.80 -0.15
N ARG A 44 12.84 -8.55 -0.04
CA ARG A 44 12.13 -8.06 1.15
C ARG A 44 10.63 -8.25 0.99
N PHE A 45 10.04 -9.11 1.81
CA PHE A 45 8.60 -9.41 1.74
C PHE A 45 7.72 -8.57 2.68
N ASN A 46 8.23 -7.46 3.23
CA ASN A 46 7.48 -6.66 4.19
C ASN A 46 6.15 -6.13 3.61
N MET A 47 6.17 -5.57 2.38
CA MET A 47 4.94 -5.05 1.76
C MET A 47 3.93 -6.16 1.43
N PRO A 48 4.32 -7.32 0.85
CA PRO A 48 3.44 -8.48 0.76
C PRO A 48 2.87 -8.98 2.09
N LEU A 49 3.69 -9.01 3.16
CA LEU A 49 3.24 -9.41 4.50
C LEU A 49 2.18 -8.44 5.04
N GLU A 50 2.45 -7.14 4.99
CA GLU A 50 1.51 -6.10 5.42
C GLU A 50 0.21 -6.13 4.61
N LEU A 51 0.30 -6.37 3.29
CA LEU A 51 -0.87 -6.56 2.42
C LEU A 51 -1.70 -7.77 2.86
N GLY A 52 -1.06 -8.90 3.15
CA GLY A 52 -1.74 -10.11 3.64
C GLY A 52 -2.51 -9.85 4.93
N LEU A 53 -1.90 -9.15 5.89
CA LEU A 53 -2.54 -8.75 7.15
C LEU A 53 -3.73 -7.81 6.89
N PHE A 54 -3.58 -6.84 5.99
CA PHE A 54 -4.64 -5.89 5.65
C PHE A 54 -5.85 -6.59 5.01
N LEU A 55 -5.60 -7.48 4.05
CA LEU A 55 -6.64 -8.29 3.40
C LEU A 55 -7.35 -9.20 4.42
N GLY A 56 -6.59 -9.82 5.32
CA GLY A 56 -7.13 -10.62 6.43
C GLY A 56 -8.04 -9.79 7.34
N CYS A 57 -7.57 -8.63 7.79
CA CYS A 57 -8.35 -7.70 8.61
C CYS A 57 -9.65 -7.31 7.90
N LYS A 58 -9.57 -6.91 6.63
CA LYS A 58 -10.76 -6.55 5.83
C LYS A 58 -11.73 -7.72 5.67
N ARG A 59 -11.23 -8.94 5.47
CA ARG A 59 -12.06 -10.13 5.21
C ARG A 59 -12.78 -10.64 6.46
N PHE A 60 -12.10 -10.66 7.59
CA PHE A 60 -12.56 -11.36 8.80
C PHE A 60 -13.06 -10.43 9.91
N ALA A 61 -12.76 -9.13 9.86
CA ALA A 61 -13.27 -8.18 10.85
C ALA A 61 -14.73 -7.80 10.61
N SER A 62 -15.35 -7.23 11.63
CA SER A 62 -16.70 -6.66 11.60
C SER A 62 -16.68 -5.13 11.67
N GLY A 63 -17.84 -4.51 11.45
CA GLY A 63 -18.00 -3.05 11.53
C GLY A 63 -17.12 -2.29 10.53
N ARG A 64 -16.53 -1.17 10.98
CA ARG A 64 -15.72 -0.27 10.14
C ARG A 64 -14.55 -0.95 9.44
N SER A 65 -13.99 -2.01 10.04
CA SER A 65 -12.85 -2.71 9.46
C SER A 65 -13.18 -3.55 8.22
N LYS A 66 -14.44 -3.97 8.05
CA LYS A 66 -14.91 -4.66 6.83
C LYS A 66 -14.95 -3.72 5.61
N GLU A 67 -15.21 -2.44 5.87
CA GLU A 67 -15.34 -1.37 4.87
C GLU A 67 -13.99 -0.75 4.44
N LYS A 68 -12.87 -1.32 4.89
CA LYS A 68 -11.52 -0.86 4.50
C LYS A 68 -11.33 -0.88 2.98
N ILE A 69 -10.65 0.11 2.43
CA ILE A 69 -10.37 0.20 0.99
C ILE A 69 -8.91 -0.20 0.77
N CYS A 70 -8.68 -1.29 0.05
CA CYS A 70 -7.36 -1.81 -0.26
C CYS A 70 -6.99 -1.43 -1.70
N ILE A 71 -5.86 -0.76 -1.87
CA ILE A 71 -5.29 -0.41 -3.18
C ILE A 71 -3.89 -0.99 -3.24
N ILE A 72 -3.62 -1.70 -4.32
CA ILE A 72 -2.35 -2.38 -4.55
C ILE A 72 -1.69 -1.76 -5.77
N PHE A 73 -0.41 -1.42 -5.62
CA PHE A 73 0.46 -0.95 -6.68
C PHE A 73 1.59 -1.94 -6.93
N ASP A 74 2.01 -2.05 -8.19
CA ASP A 74 3.25 -2.70 -8.58
C ASP A 74 3.96 -1.83 -9.63
N LYS A 75 5.25 -2.03 -9.81
CA LYS A 75 6.05 -1.25 -10.76
C LYS A 75 5.64 -1.58 -12.18
N GLU A 76 5.41 -2.85 -12.44
CA GLU A 76 5.15 -3.39 -13.78
C GLU A 76 3.83 -4.15 -13.80
N LYS A 77 3.12 -4.04 -14.92
CA LYS A 77 1.85 -4.73 -15.10
C LYS A 77 2.05 -6.25 -15.01
N PHE A 78 1.25 -6.91 -14.18
CA PHE A 78 1.24 -8.37 -14.00
C PHE A 78 2.50 -8.99 -13.39
N ARG A 79 3.52 -8.21 -12.98
CA ARG A 79 4.76 -8.75 -12.39
C ARG A 79 4.49 -9.55 -11.10
N TYR A 80 3.52 -9.12 -10.30
CA TYR A 80 3.02 -9.83 -9.13
C TYR A 80 2.65 -11.31 -9.38
N GLN A 81 2.27 -11.70 -10.60
CA GLN A 81 1.93 -13.10 -10.90
C GLN A 81 3.10 -14.05 -10.71
N GLN A 82 4.33 -13.54 -10.75
CA GLN A 82 5.54 -14.36 -10.58
C GLN A 82 5.85 -14.68 -9.11
N PHE A 83 5.34 -13.90 -8.16
CA PHE A 83 5.73 -14.01 -6.74
C PHE A 83 4.55 -13.97 -5.74
N ILE A 84 3.35 -13.62 -6.19
CA ILE A 84 2.12 -13.59 -5.40
C ILE A 84 0.89 -13.78 -6.31
N SER A 85 0.83 -14.87 -7.07
CA SER A 85 -0.26 -15.12 -8.04
C SER A 85 -1.66 -15.18 -7.42
N ASP A 86 -1.78 -15.50 -6.14
CA ASP A 86 -3.06 -15.65 -5.44
C ASP A 86 -3.89 -14.37 -5.36
N ILE A 87 -3.26 -13.19 -5.50
CA ILE A 87 -3.99 -11.90 -5.57
C ILE A 87 -4.48 -11.57 -6.99
N SER A 88 -4.36 -12.51 -7.94
CA SER A 88 -4.94 -12.36 -9.27
C SER A 88 -6.45 -12.15 -9.22
N GLY A 89 -6.97 -11.34 -10.13
CA GLY A 89 -8.38 -10.91 -10.13
C GLY A 89 -8.65 -9.65 -9.31
N GLN A 90 -7.65 -9.14 -8.58
CA GLN A 90 -7.68 -7.79 -8.01
C GLN A 90 -7.21 -6.75 -9.04
N ASP A 91 -7.76 -5.53 -9.00
CA ASP A 91 -7.33 -4.40 -9.86
C ASP A 91 -6.01 -3.80 -9.32
N ILE A 92 -4.90 -4.46 -9.62
CA ILE A 92 -3.55 -4.00 -9.24
C ILE A 92 -3.08 -2.94 -10.24
N LYS A 93 -2.71 -1.77 -9.72
CA LYS A 93 -2.34 -0.61 -10.51
C LYS A 93 -0.84 -0.61 -10.79
N SER A 94 -0.42 -0.44 -12.04
CA SER A 94 0.99 -0.24 -12.35
C SER A 94 1.39 1.24 -12.29
N HIS A 95 2.58 1.54 -11.77
CA HIS A 95 3.14 2.91 -11.77
C HIS A 95 4.39 3.08 -12.65
N ASN A 96 4.80 2.05 -13.39
CA ASN A 96 5.92 2.09 -14.34
C ASN A 96 7.27 2.54 -13.73
N GLY A 97 7.41 2.49 -12.41
CA GLY A 97 8.57 3.04 -11.69
C GLY A 97 8.61 4.57 -11.66
N LYS A 98 7.49 5.24 -11.94
CA LYS A 98 7.40 6.70 -12.03
C LYS A 98 6.58 7.24 -10.86
N PRO A 99 7.14 8.14 -10.02
CA PRO A 99 6.41 8.77 -8.93
C PRO A 99 5.13 9.49 -9.38
N GLU A 100 5.16 10.14 -10.57
CA GLU A 100 4.00 10.80 -11.15
C GLU A 100 2.80 9.85 -11.36
N ASP A 101 3.05 8.65 -11.88
CA ASP A 101 2.00 7.64 -12.11
C ASP A 101 1.43 7.12 -10.77
N LEU A 102 2.28 6.95 -9.76
CA LEU A 102 1.87 6.59 -8.40
C LEU A 102 0.99 7.68 -7.77
N ILE A 103 1.44 8.94 -7.81
CA ILE A 103 0.71 10.10 -7.27
C ILE A 103 -0.65 10.25 -7.96
N LYS A 104 -0.70 10.11 -9.28
CA LYS A 104 -1.94 10.11 -10.05
C LYS A 104 -2.88 8.99 -9.60
N GLY A 105 -2.35 7.78 -9.41
CA GLY A 105 -3.11 6.64 -8.91
C GLY A 105 -3.72 6.88 -7.53
N LEU A 106 -2.91 7.37 -6.58
CA LEU A 106 -3.34 7.72 -5.22
C LEU A 106 -4.43 8.80 -5.26
N ARG A 107 -4.19 9.90 -5.98
CA ARG A 107 -5.13 11.01 -6.12
C ARG A 107 -6.47 10.57 -6.68
N ASN A 108 -6.48 9.70 -7.69
CA ASN A 108 -7.72 9.19 -8.27
C ASN A 108 -8.52 8.36 -7.26
N VAL A 109 -7.86 7.50 -6.48
CA VAL A 109 -8.54 6.73 -5.42
C VAL A 109 -9.19 7.65 -4.40
N PHE A 110 -8.44 8.64 -3.90
CA PHE A 110 -8.99 9.56 -2.92
C PHE A 110 -10.18 10.33 -3.50
N ASN A 111 -10.05 10.86 -4.72
CA ASN A 111 -11.13 11.62 -5.37
C ASN A 111 -12.40 10.78 -5.62
N THR A 112 -12.28 9.45 -5.77
CA THR A 112 -13.44 8.54 -5.87
C THR A 112 -14.08 8.23 -4.51
N ASN A 113 -13.33 8.33 -3.41
CA ASN A 113 -13.77 7.89 -2.08
C ASN A 113 -13.88 9.01 -1.05
N SER A 114 -13.67 10.27 -1.46
CA SER A 114 -13.81 11.47 -0.63
C SER A 114 -14.76 12.47 -1.26
N ASP A 115 -15.53 13.16 -0.41
CA ASP A 115 -16.47 14.21 -0.86
C ASP A 115 -15.78 15.53 -1.26
N SER A 116 -14.47 15.63 -1.03
CA SER A 116 -13.67 16.82 -1.35
C SER A 116 -12.92 16.65 -2.67
N ALA A 117 -13.06 17.62 -3.56
CA ALA A 117 -12.29 17.66 -4.80
C ALA A 117 -10.81 17.90 -4.49
N LEU A 118 -9.96 16.97 -4.92
CA LEU A 118 -8.51 17.13 -4.81
C LEU A 118 -7.94 17.90 -6.01
N PRO A 119 -6.83 18.64 -5.80
CA PRO A 119 -6.07 19.24 -6.90
C PRO A 119 -5.74 18.23 -8.00
N GLY A 120 -5.44 18.76 -9.19
CA GLY A 120 -5.00 17.94 -10.31
C GLY A 120 -3.72 17.17 -9.95
N ALA A 121 -3.56 15.95 -10.48
CA ALA A 121 -2.39 15.12 -10.22
C ALA A 121 -1.07 15.86 -10.53
N LYS A 122 -1.06 16.68 -11.60
CA LYS A 122 0.07 17.52 -11.97
C LYS A 122 0.44 18.52 -10.86
N THR A 123 -0.54 19.21 -10.28
CA THR A 123 -0.30 20.17 -9.19
C THR A 123 0.32 19.49 -7.97
N ILE A 124 -0.17 18.30 -7.60
CA ILE A 124 0.40 17.52 -6.49
C ILE A 124 1.82 17.05 -6.83
N PHE A 125 2.07 16.64 -8.07
CA PHE A 125 3.39 16.22 -8.52
C PHE A 125 4.39 17.39 -8.54
N ASP A 126 3.98 18.55 -9.03
CA ASP A 126 4.80 19.78 -9.04
C ASP A 126 5.16 20.24 -7.60
N GLU A 127 4.34 19.90 -6.59
CA GLU A 127 4.66 20.14 -5.18
C GLU A 127 5.59 19.08 -4.58
N TYR A 128 5.48 17.82 -5.03
CA TYR A 128 6.35 16.72 -4.61
C TYR A 128 7.81 16.89 -5.07
N GLU A 129 8.02 17.48 -6.25
CA GLU A 129 9.36 17.70 -6.83
C GLU A 129 10.10 18.92 -6.24
N LYS A 130 9.45 19.73 -5.38
CA LYS A 130 10.06 20.88 -4.71
C LYS A 130 10.83 20.47 -3.45
#